data_AF-A0A2V7QES6-F1
#
_entry.id   AF-A0A2V7QES6-F1
#
_cell.length_a   1.000
_cell.length_b   1.000
_cell.length_c   1.000
_cell.angle_alpha   90.00
_cell.angle_beta   90.00
_cell.angle_gamma   90.00
#
_symmetry.space_group_name_H-M   'P 1'
#
loop_
_entity.id
_entity.type
_entity.pdbx_description
1 polymer ?
#
loop_
_entity_poly.entity_id
_entity_poly.type
_entity_poly.pdbx_seq_one_letter_code
_entity_poly.pdbx_strand_id
1 'polypeptide(L)'
;MNPLFVVPLLAYALAGTLWPGQVDGRRRGRALLFGEALIVIAALVLGTLLAPLARPSVDGLWWGRVGLLATAYLYVSGRGIVLIRSVLELPTLQMRRDEDRTAGAIDVARGRAVGSLERALALTMVLLGDYAAVGWIIAAKSLARFKQLEDREFAEYFLVGTLASFLLAVLVGVGIRILLRQA
;
A
#
# COMPACT_ATOMS: atom_id res chain seq x y z
N MET A 1 -22.33 3.99 6.72
CA MET A 1 -21.76 3.43 5.47
C MET A 1 -22.53 2.22 4.99
N ASN A 2 -23.31 2.39 3.92
CA ASN A 2 -23.90 1.23 3.23
C ASN A 2 -22.78 0.43 2.52
N PRO A 3 -22.81 -0.91 2.49
CA PRO A 3 -21.80 -1.73 1.81
C PRO A 3 -21.56 -1.33 0.34
N LEU A 4 -22.55 -0.75 -0.34
CA LEU A 4 -22.45 -0.34 -1.75
C LEU A 4 -21.26 0.59 -2.06
N PHE A 5 -20.87 1.46 -1.12
CA PHE A 5 -19.70 2.33 -1.30
C PHE A 5 -18.37 1.55 -1.30
N VAL A 6 -18.38 0.41 -0.62
CA VAL A 6 -17.21 -0.41 -0.31
C VAL A 6 -17.05 -1.52 -1.33
N VAL A 7 -18.13 -1.98 -1.95
CA VAL A 7 -18.09 -3.03 -2.99
C VAL A 7 -17.12 -2.69 -4.15
N PRO A 8 -17.15 -1.50 -4.79
CA PRO A 8 -16.23 -1.22 -5.89
C PRO A 8 -14.78 -1.10 -5.42
N LEU A 9 -14.53 -0.53 -4.24
CA LEU A 9 -13.19 -0.42 -3.65
C LEU A 9 -12.62 -1.79 -3.25
N LEU A 10 -13.43 -2.64 -2.63
CA LEU A 10 -13.07 -3.98 -2.21
C LEU A 10 -12.88 -4.91 -3.42
N ALA A 11 -13.78 -4.84 -4.41
CA ALA A 11 -13.65 -5.59 -5.65
C ALA A 11 -12.36 -5.19 -6.40
N TYR A 12 -12.05 -3.89 -6.46
CA TYR A 12 -10.81 -3.42 -7.05
C TYR A 12 -9.58 -3.87 -6.25
N ALA A 13 -9.59 -3.75 -4.92
CA ALA A 13 -8.47 -4.18 -4.09
C ALA A 13 -8.24 -5.68 -4.17
N LEU A 14 -9.31 -6.49 -4.21
CA LEU A 14 -9.23 -7.95 -4.39
C LEU A 14 -8.77 -8.33 -5.80
N ALA A 15 -9.34 -7.76 -6.85
CA ALA A 15 -8.88 -7.96 -8.22
C ALA A 15 -7.41 -7.56 -8.35
N GLY A 16 -7.04 -6.49 -7.67
CA GLY A 16 -5.69 -5.98 -7.57
C GLY A 16 -4.72 -6.92 -6.85
N THR A 17 -5.06 -7.43 -5.68
CA THR A 17 -4.18 -8.32 -4.92
C THR A 17 -4.07 -9.72 -5.53
N LEU A 18 -5.13 -10.18 -6.20
CA LEU A 18 -5.20 -11.49 -6.82
C LEU A 18 -4.68 -11.51 -8.27
N TRP A 19 -4.42 -10.36 -8.89
CA TRP A 19 -3.93 -10.30 -10.27
C TRP A 19 -2.51 -10.87 -10.40
N PRO A 20 -2.31 -12.03 -11.05
CA PRO A 20 -1.03 -12.72 -11.10
C PRO A 20 0.01 -12.02 -12.01
N GLY A 21 -0.40 -11.04 -12.83
CA GLY A 21 0.47 -10.27 -13.71
C GLY A 21 1.44 -9.31 -13.02
N GLN A 22 1.61 -9.39 -11.70
CA GLN A 22 2.54 -8.56 -10.92
C GLN A 22 4.00 -9.05 -10.98
N VAL A 23 4.27 -10.19 -11.62
CA VAL A 23 5.59 -10.84 -11.61
C VAL A 23 6.44 -10.53 -12.85
N ASP A 24 5.84 -10.15 -13.98
CA ASP A 24 6.61 -9.88 -15.22
C ASP A 24 6.79 -8.38 -15.49
N GLY A 25 7.92 -7.87 -15.00
CA GLY A 25 8.38 -6.50 -15.23
C GLY A 25 8.90 -6.26 -16.66
N ARG A 26 8.79 -4.99 -17.09
CA ARG A 26 9.88 -4.19 -17.71
C ARG A 26 9.41 -2.90 -18.40
N ARG A 27 8.11 -2.70 -18.70
CA ARG A 27 7.69 -1.53 -19.52
C ARG A 27 6.38 -0.80 -19.15
N ARG A 28 5.59 -1.28 -18.19
CA ARG A 28 4.24 -0.72 -17.92
C ARG A 28 4.01 -0.16 -16.52
N GLY A 29 5.04 -0.06 -15.67
CA GLY A 29 4.90 0.42 -14.29
C GLY A 29 4.13 1.75 -14.19
N ARG A 30 4.58 2.80 -14.90
CA ARG A 30 3.94 4.13 -14.87
C ARG A 30 2.49 4.14 -15.41
N ALA A 31 2.22 3.45 -16.52
CA ALA A 31 0.88 3.39 -17.09
C ALA A 31 -0.10 2.62 -16.18
N LEU A 32 0.41 1.59 -15.49
CA LEU A 32 -0.35 0.89 -14.46
C LEU A 32 -0.65 1.81 -13.28
N LEU A 33 0.30 2.63 -12.80
CA LEU A 33 0.03 3.59 -11.71
C LEU A 33 -1.07 4.60 -12.05
N PHE A 34 -1.02 5.20 -13.24
CA PHE A 34 -2.03 6.16 -13.67
C PHE A 34 -3.41 5.49 -13.81
N GLY A 35 -3.45 4.28 -14.36
CA GLY A 35 -4.66 3.47 -14.41
C GLY A 35 -5.19 3.14 -13.01
N GLU A 36 -4.31 2.77 -12.08
CA GLU A 36 -4.69 2.46 -10.71
C GLU A 36 -5.24 3.67 -9.96
N ALA A 37 -4.58 4.82 -10.05
CA ALA A 37 -5.06 6.06 -9.45
C ALA A 37 -6.42 6.46 -10.01
N LEU A 38 -6.61 6.35 -11.33
CA LEU A 38 -7.88 6.63 -11.99
C LEU A 38 -8.99 5.70 -11.50
N ILE A 39 -8.72 4.40 -11.34
CA ILE A 39 -9.71 3.43 -10.86
C ILE A 39 -10.08 3.70 -9.40
N VAL A 40 -9.12 4.01 -8.53
CA VAL A 40 -9.40 4.37 -7.13
C VAL A 40 -10.25 5.63 -7.05
N ILE A 41 -9.91 6.66 -7.82
CA ILE A 41 -10.68 7.90 -7.90
C ILE A 41 -12.10 7.61 -8.43
N ALA A 42 -12.21 6.85 -9.52
CA ALA A 42 -13.50 6.47 -10.09
C ALA A 42 -14.37 5.67 -9.10
N ALA A 43 -13.77 4.74 -8.34
CA ALA A 43 -14.46 3.98 -7.31
C ALA A 43 -14.94 4.87 -6.15
N LEU A 44 -14.13 5.83 -5.72
CA LEU A 44 -14.52 6.82 -4.69
C LEU A 44 -15.66 7.71 -5.19
N VAL A 45 -15.55 8.24 -6.42
CA VAL A 45 -16.59 9.09 -7.04
C VAL A 45 -17.89 8.30 -7.22
N LEU A 46 -17.83 7.09 -7.78
CA LEU A 46 -19.01 6.24 -7.95
C LEU A 46 -19.65 5.91 -6.60
N GLY A 47 -18.85 5.62 -5.58
CA GLY A 47 -19.33 5.47 -4.20
C GLY A 47 -20.10 6.71 -3.74
N THR A 48 -19.53 7.91 -3.87
CA THR A 48 -20.18 9.18 -3.45
C THR A 48 -21.50 9.42 -4.17
N LEU A 49 -21.58 9.09 -5.46
CA LEU A 49 -22.78 9.28 -6.27
C LEU A 49 -23.88 8.26 -5.94
N LEU A 50 -23.51 7.05 -5.53
CA LEU A 50 -24.46 5.98 -5.18
C LEU A 50 -24.89 6.02 -3.71
N ALA A 51 -24.19 6.75 -2.84
CA ALA A 51 -24.55 6.87 -1.42
C ALA A 51 -26.00 7.31 -1.13
N PRO A 52 -26.59 8.28 -1.86
CA PRO A 52 -27.96 8.72 -1.61
C PRO A 52 -29.03 7.65 -1.88
N LEU A 53 -28.73 6.64 -2.70
CA LEU A 53 -29.66 5.57 -3.07
C LEU A 53 -29.78 4.49 -1.99
N ALA A 54 -28.92 4.52 -0.98
CA ALA A 54 -28.71 3.41 -0.07
C ALA A 54 -29.32 3.70 1.31
N ARG A 55 -30.38 2.97 1.70
CA ARG A 55 -31.01 3.12 3.03
C ARG A 55 -30.08 2.56 4.13
N PRO A 56 -29.63 3.37 5.10
CA PRO A 56 -28.69 2.89 6.12
C PRO A 56 -29.35 1.85 7.03
N SER A 57 -28.79 0.64 7.09
CA SER A 57 -29.10 -0.40 8.07
C SER A 57 -27.91 -0.61 9.02
N VAL A 58 -28.17 -1.08 10.24
CA VAL A 58 -27.13 -1.32 11.26
C VAL A 58 -26.13 -2.37 10.78
N ASP A 59 -26.63 -3.46 10.17
CA ASP A 59 -25.78 -4.52 9.60
C ASP A 59 -24.95 -4.00 8.42
N GLY A 60 -25.54 -3.15 7.56
CA GLY A 60 -24.84 -2.53 6.45
C GLY A 60 -23.70 -1.63 6.91
N LEU A 61 -23.89 -0.90 8.02
CA LEU A 61 -22.87 -0.04 8.62
C LEU A 61 -21.65 -0.84 9.09
N TRP A 62 -21.87 -1.99 9.75
CA TRP A 62 -20.77 -2.85 10.20
C TRP A 62 -20.00 -3.45 9.02
N TRP A 63 -20.70 -4.05 8.05
CA TRP A 63 -20.07 -4.64 6.86
C TRP A 63 -19.33 -3.60 6.00
N GLY A 64 -19.85 -2.38 5.90
CA GLY A 64 -19.16 -1.28 5.23
C GLY A 64 -17.82 -0.93 5.90
N ARG A 65 -17.79 -0.82 7.24
CA ARG A 65 -16.54 -0.53 7.97
C ARG A 65 -15.52 -1.66 7.81
N VAL A 66 -15.96 -2.92 7.95
CA VAL A 66 -15.10 -4.10 7.79
C VAL A 66 -14.53 -4.17 6.38
N GLY A 67 -15.37 -4.02 5.35
CA GLY A 67 -14.90 -4.09 3.96
C GLY A 67 -13.96 -2.93 3.59
N LEU A 68 -14.18 -1.73 4.14
CA LEU A 68 -13.31 -0.58 3.89
C LEU A 68 -11.93 -0.77 4.54
N LEU A 69 -11.89 -1.31 5.76
CA LEU A 69 -10.63 -1.70 6.40
C LEU A 69 -9.93 -2.82 5.62
N ALA A 70 -10.65 -3.88 5.25
CA ALA A 70 -10.10 -4.98 4.47
C ALA A 70 -9.49 -4.49 3.14
N THR A 71 -10.20 -3.59 2.46
CA THR A 71 -9.71 -2.93 1.24
C THR A 71 -8.39 -2.19 1.48
N ALA A 72 -8.30 -1.40 2.55
CA ALA A 72 -7.10 -0.66 2.89
C ALA A 72 -5.91 -1.59 3.14
N TYR A 73 -6.08 -2.63 3.96
CA TYR A 73 -5.02 -3.58 4.25
C TYR A 73 -4.59 -4.36 2.99
N LEU A 74 -5.54 -4.82 2.17
CA LEU A 74 -5.22 -5.52 0.92
C LEU A 74 -4.47 -4.62 -0.06
N TYR A 75 -4.91 -3.36 -0.20
CA TYR A 75 -4.28 -2.41 -1.10
C TYR A 75 -2.85 -2.07 -0.65
N VAL A 76 -2.65 -1.70 0.61
CA VAL A 76 -1.32 -1.32 1.11
C VAL A 76 -0.39 -2.54 1.16
N SER A 77 -0.84 -3.69 1.65
CA SER A 77 0.03 -4.87 1.82
C SER A 77 0.34 -5.58 0.50
N GLY A 78 -0.66 -5.74 -0.38
CA GLY A 78 -0.52 -6.41 -1.67
C GLY A 78 -0.11 -5.46 -2.79
N ARG A 79 -1.00 -4.56 -3.22
CA ARG A 79 -0.74 -3.65 -4.35
C ARG A 79 0.34 -2.61 -4.08
N GLY A 80 0.54 -2.21 -2.82
CA GLY A 80 1.59 -1.26 -2.43
C GLY A 80 2.99 -1.68 -2.89
N ILE A 81 3.26 -2.98 -3.08
CA ILE A 81 4.53 -3.47 -3.62
C ILE A 81 4.81 -2.92 -5.02
N VAL A 82 3.78 -2.88 -5.88
CA VAL A 82 3.92 -2.39 -7.26
C VAL A 82 4.17 -0.89 -7.26
N LEU A 83 3.44 -0.15 -6.42
CA LEU A 83 3.65 1.29 -6.27
C LEU A 83 5.08 1.59 -5.80
N ILE A 84 5.56 0.91 -4.75
CA ILE A 84 6.90 1.13 -4.21
C ILE A 84 7.96 0.75 -5.25
N ARG A 85 7.80 -0.37 -5.96
CA ARG A 85 8.72 -0.76 -7.06
C ARG A 85 8.76 0.29 -8.16
N SER A 86 7.62 0.84 -8.54
CA SER A 86 7.57 1.86 -9.60
C SER A 86 8.29 3.16 -9.22
N VAL A 87 8.30 3.53 -7.93
CA VAL A 87 9.08 4.66 -7.40
C VAL A 87 10.57 4.33 -7.40
N LEU A 88 10.94 3.11 -7.00
CA LEU A 88 12.33 2.67 -6.97
C LEU A 88 12.94 2.44 -8.37
N GLU A 89 12.11 2.19 -9.38
CA GLU A 89 12.54 2.03 -10.78
C GLU A 89 12.77 3.37 -11.51
N LEU A 90 12.56 4.52 -10.84
CA LEU A 90 12.84 5.83 -11.43
C LEU A 90 14.32 5.93 -11.83
N PRO A 91 14.67 6.50 -13.00
CA PRO A 91 16.04 6.52 -13.53
C PRO A 91 17.08 7.10 -12.56
N THR A 92 16.64 7.95 -11.63
CA THR A 92 17.46 8.60 -10.60
C THR A 92 17.72 7.72 -9.36
N LEU A 93 16.96 6.64 -9.18
CA LEU A 93 16.96 5.75 -8.00
C LEU A 93 17.23 4.30 -8.37
N GLN A 94 17.52 4.04 -9.64
CA GLN A 94 17.95 2.73 -10.10
C GLN A 94 19.30 2.44 -9.48
N MET A 95 19.27 1.64 -8.42
CA MET A 95 20.44 0.92 -7.98
C MET A 95 20.91 0.09 -9.19
N ARG A 96 22.15 0.29 -9.63
CA ARG A 96 22.83 -0.54 -10.63
C ARG A 96 22.84 -1.95 -10.05
N ARG A 97 21.81 -2.71 -10.39
CA ARG A 97 21.67 -4.11 -10.02
C ARG A 97 22.64 -4.97 -10.85
N ASP A 98 23.91 -4.60 -10.82
CA ASP A 98 25.01 -5.41 -11.32
C ASP A 98 25.62 -6.10 -10.10
N GLU A 99 25.08 -7.27 -9.78
CA GLU A 99 25.83 -8.54 -9.65
C GLU A 99 25.05 -9.63 -8.89
N ASP A 100 23.99 -9.31 -8.14
CA ASP A 100 23.23 -10.34 -7.43
C ASP A 100 22.03 -10.86 -8.25
N ARG A 101 22.33 -11.60 -9.33
CA ARG A 101 21.35 -12.49 -10.00
C ARG A 101 21.04 -13.77 -9.19
N THR A 102 21.57 -13.90 -7.97
CA THR A 102 21.46 -15.11 -7.14
C THR A 102 20.66 -14.90 -5.86
N ALA A 103 19.80 -13.88 -5.78
CA ALA A 103 18.80 -13.84 -4.73
C ALA A 103 17.81 -14.99 -4.96
N GLY A 104 17.94 -16.07 -4.18
CA GLY A 104 17.05 -17.22 -4.28
C GLY A 104 15.58 -16.80 -4.11
N ALA A 105 14.64 -17.56 -4.68
CA ALA A 105 13.21 -17.29 -4.57
C ALA A 105 12.75 -17.06 -3.10
N ILE A 106 13.44 -17.70 -2.15
CA ILE A 106 13.23 -17.57 -0.71
C ILE A 106 13.56 -16.15 -0.21
N ASP A 107 14.66 -15.53 -0.63
CA ASP A 107 15.05 -14.20 -0.16
C ASP A 107 14.13 -13.11 -0.71
N VAL A 108 13.70 -13.28 -1.96
CA VAL A 108 12.67 -12.43 -2.57
C VAL A 108 11.33 -12.58 -1.85
N ALA A 109 10.95 -13.80 -1.46
CA ALA A 109 9.75 -14.04 -0.68
C ALA A 109 9.84 -13.42 0.74
N ARG A 110 10.98 -13.56 1.41
CA ARG A 110 11.24 -12.97 2.73
C ARG A 110 11.16 -11.44 2.69
N GLY A 111 11.81 -10.79 1.72
CA GLY A 111 11.74 -9.34 1.56
C GLY A 111 10.31 -8.83 1.30
N ARG A 112 9.52 -9.55 0.49
CA ARG A 112 8.10 -9.23 0.26
C ARG A 112 7.26 -9.39 1.52
N ALA A 113 7.47 -10.46 2.28
CA ALA A 113 6.76 -10.70 3.53
C ALA A 113 7.04 -9.60 4.58
N VAL A 114 8.32 -9.26 4.78
CA VAL A 114 8.73 -8.18 5.70
C VAL A 114 8.09 -6.84 5.29
N GLY A 115 8.17 -6.48 4.01
CA GLY A 115 7.57 -5.23 3.54
C GLY A 115 6.05 -5.18 3.67
N SER A 116 5.37 -6.33 3.53
CA SER A 116 3.92 -6.45 3.74
C SER A 116 3.55 -6.23 5.22
N LEU A 117 4.31 -6.86 6.13
CA LEU A 117 4.08 -6.72 7.58
C LEU A 117 4.32 -5.29 8.06
N GLU A 118 5.40 -4.64 7.62
CA GLU A 118 5.68 -3.25 7.97
C GLU A 118 4.58 -2.31 7.52
N ARG A 119 4.05 -2.51 6.31
CA ARG A 119 2.94 -1.74 5.76
C ARG A 119 1.64 -1.93 6.54
N ALA A 120 1.31 -3.18 6.89
CA ALA A 120 0.16 -3.48 7.73
C ALA A 120 0.31 -2.81 9.11
N LEU A 121 1.49 -2.87 9.72
CA LEU A 121 1.76 -2.28 11.02
C LEU A 121 1.70 -0.75 10.96
N ALA A 122 2.33 -0.13 9.97
CA ALA A 122 2.26 1.32 9.74
C ALA A 122 0.82 1.79 9.52
N LEU A 123 0.05 1.09 8.68
CA LEU A 123 -1.37 1.41 8.46
C LEU A 123 -2.16 1.30 9.78
N THR A 124 -1.91 0.27 10.58
CA THR A 124 -2.58 0.07 11.88
C THR A 124 -2.29 1.24 12.81
N MET A 125 -1.03 1.64 12.94
CA MET A 125 -0.63 2.76 13.79
C MET A 125 -1.25 4.08 13.32
N VAL A 126 -1.31 4.33 12.00
CA VAL A 126 -2.01 5.49 11.44
C VAL A 126 -3.51 5.46 11.75
N LEU A 127 -4.16 4.28 11.66
CA LEU A 127 -5.58 4.11 11.98
C LEU A 127 -5.87 4.27 13.48
N LEU A 128 -4.93 3.92 14.35
CA LEU A 128 -4.96 4.19 15.79
C LEU A 128 -4.61 5.64 16.13
N GLY A 129 -3.86 6.32 15.25
CA GLY A 129 -3.47 7.72 15.40
C GLY A 129 -2.15 7.90 16.13
N ASP A 130 -1.45 6.80 16.36
CA ASP A 130 -0.13 6.78 16.96
C ASP A 130 0.94 6.90 15.86
N TYR A 131 1.16 8.13 15.40
CA TYR A 131 2.19 8.39 14.39
C TYR A 131 3.61 8.18 14.95
N ALA A 132 3.80 8.28 16.28
CA ALA A 132 5.08 8.07 16.93
C ALA A 132 5.51 6.59 16.86
N ALA A 133 4.57 5.66 17.05
CA ALA A 133 4.82 4.23 16.84
C ALA A 133 5.31 3.91 15.43
N VAL A 134 4.91 4.66 14.41
CA VAL A 134 5.47 4.45 13.06
C VAL A 134 6.93 4.88 12.97
N GLY A 135 7.31 5.98 13.64
CA GLY A 135 8.70 6.37 13.79
C GLY A 135 9.55 5.28 14.42
N TRP A 136 9.03 4.60 15.46
CA TRP A 136 9.69 3.45 16.08
C TRP A 136 9.91 2.27 15.13
N ILE A 137 8.93 1.95 14.29
CA ILE A 137 9.06 0.88 13.28
C ILE A 137 10.20 1.19 12.30
N ILE A 138 10.26 2.43 11.81
CA ILE A 138 11.30 2.88 10.87
C ILE A 138 12.67 2.86 11.54
N ALA A 139 12.76 3.34 12.78
CA ALA A 139 14.00 3.33 13.56
C ALA A 139 14.50 1.89 13.79
N ALA A 140 13.62 0.98 14.21
CA ALA A 140 13.96 -0.43 14.40
C ALA A 140 14.44 -1.10 13.10
N LYS A 141 13.75 -0.83 11.98
CA LYS A 141 14.14 -1.31 10.64
C LYS A 141 15.53 -0.80 10.24
N SER A 142 15.80 0.48 10.49
CA SER A 142 17.09 1.12 10.18
C SER A 142 18.21 0.57 11.05
N LEU A 143 17.95 0.34 12.34
CA LEU A 143 18.91 -0.26 13.27
C LEU A 143 19.28 -1.69 12.86
N ALA A 144 18.31 -2.51 12.45
CA ALA A 144 18.55 -3.88 11.96
C ALA A 144 19.35 -3.94 10.64
N ARG A 145 19.53 -2.80 9.96
CA ARG A 145 20.23 -2.68 8.68
C ARG A 145 21.39 -1.68 8.74
N PHE A 146 21.77 -1.22 9.93
CA PHE A 146 22.72 -0.12 10.13
C PHE A 146 24.03 -0.30 9.34
N LYS A 147 24.65 -1.50 9.40
CA LYS A 147 25.88 -1.79 8.66
C LYS A 147 25.73 -1.69 7.14
N GLN A 148 24.56 -2.03 6.59
CA GLN A 148 24.31 -1.96 5.15
C GLN A 148 24.06 -0.53 4.69
N LEU A 149 23.62 0.36 5.60
CA LEU A 149 23.41 1.79 5.32
C LEU A 149 24.73 2.58 5.15
N GLU A 150 25.89 1.95 5.37
CA GLU A 150 27.19 2.55 5.05
C GLU A 150 27.43 2.62 3.54
N ASP A 151 26.80 1.72 2.76
CA ASP A 151 26.76 1.81 1.31
C ASP A 151 25.73 2.88 0.90
N ARG A 152 26.21 3.95 0.25
CA ARG A 152 25.39 5.09 -0.18
C ARG A 152 24.25 4.66 -1.09
N GLU A 153 24.51 3.76 -2.04
CA GLU A 153 23.52 3.35 -3.02
C GLU A 153 22.41 2.52 -2.36
N PHE A 154 22.79 1.65 -1.41
CA PHE A 154 21.85 0.93 -0.57
C PHE A 154 21.05 1.85 0.34
N ALA A 155 21.70 2.82 0.99
CA ALA A 155 21.05 3.77 1.88
C ALA A 155 19.99 4.60 1.15
N GLU A 156 20.30 5.11 -0.05
CA GLU A 156 19.34 5.88 -0.87
C GLU A 156 18.14 5.02 -1.29
N TYR A 157 18.39 3.81 -1.82
CA TYR A 157 17.33 2.87 -2.20
C TYR A 157 16.45 2.48 -1.01
N PHE A 158 17.06 2.15 0.13
CA PHE A 158 16.37 1.77 1.36
C PHE A 158 15.52 2.91 1.91
N LEU A 159 16.08 4.13 1.95
CA LEU A 159 15.40 5.31 2.50
C LEU A 159 14.21 5.68 1.63
N VAL A 160 14.37 5.75 0.31
CA VAL A 160 13.27 6.06 -0.60
C VAL A 160 12.19 5.00 -0.55
N GLY A 161 12.56 3.71 -0.54
CA GLY A 161 11.60 2.62 -0.44
C GLY A 161 10.78 2.66 0.85
N THR A 162 11.45 2.95 1.98
CA THR A 162 10.81 3.04 3.30
C THR A 162 9.89 4.26 3.40
N LEU A 163 10.34 5.44 2.97
CA LEU A 163 9.55 6.66 2.98
C LEU A 163 8.35 6.59 2.03
N ALA A 164 8.50 6.03 0.83
CA ALA A 164 7.40 5.83 -0.10
C ALA A 164 6.35 4.87 0.47
N SER A 165 6.79 3.78 1.11
CA SER A 165 5.91 2.81 1.78
C SER A 165 5.14 3.45 2.94
N PHE A 166 5.82 4.27 3.74
CA PHE A 166 5.19 5.00 4.83
C PHE A 166 4.19 6.04 4.32
N LEU A 167 4.56 6.82 3.31
CA LEU A 167 3.68 7.80 2.68
C LEU A 167 2.39 7.13 2.17
N LEU A 168 2.50 5.96 1.53
CA LEU A 168 1.35 5.17 1.11
C LEU A 168 0.45 4.78 2.29
N ALA A 169 1.03 4.25 3.37
CA ALA A 169 0.28 3.85 4.56
C ALA A 169 -0.44 5.05 5.22
N VAL A 170 0.21 6.21 5.28
CA VAL A 170 -0.37 7.45 5.81
C VAL A 170 -1.52 7.94 4.94
N LEU A 171 -1.32 8.05 3.62
CA LEU A 171 -2.35 8.53 2.69
C LEU A 171 -3.60 7.64 2.73
N VAL A 172 -3.42 6.32 2.70
CA VAL A 172 -4.53 5.37 2.79
C VAL A 172 -5.18 5.43 4.18
N GLY A 173 -4.41 5.38 5.26
CA GLY A 173 -4.96 5.39 6.62
C GLY A 173 -5.74 6.67 6.95
N VAL A 174 -5.24 7.84 6.51
CA VAL A 174 -5.95 9.12 6.66
C VAL A 174 -7.21 9.14 5.78
N GLY A 175 -7.13 8.69 4.53
CA GLY A 175 -8.30 8.61 3.64
C GLY A 175 -9.41 7.73 4.22
N ILE A 176 -9.05 6.58 4.79
CA ILE A 176 -9.95 5.68 5.49
C ILE A 176 -10.58 6.32 6.71
N ARG A 177 -9.80 7.03 7.54
CA ARG A 177 -10.34 7.78 8.68
C ARG A 177 -11.34 8.85 8.28
N ILE A 178 -11.09 9.55 7.17
CA ILE A 178 -12.03 10.55 6.63
C ILE A 178 -13.33 9.87 6.20
N LEU A 179 -13.25 8.78 5.44
CA LEU A 179 -14.43 8.02 4.98
C LEU A 179 -15.23 7.44 6.17
N LEU A 180 -14.56 6.95 7.21
CA LEU A 180 -15.20 6.45 8.42
C LEU A 180 -15.87 7.55 9.26
N ARG A 181 -15.36 8.79 9.20
CA ARG A 181 -15.95 9.95 9.91
C ARG A 181 -17.17 10.54 9.19
N GLN A 182 -17.28 10.37 7.88
CA GLN A 182 -18.42 10.85 7.07
C GLN A 182 -19.66 9.92 7.17
N ALA A 183 -19.63 8.90 8.04
CA ALA A 183 -20.52 7.74 8.02
C ALA A 183 -21.22 7.47 9.37
#